data_AF-A0A6C0T536-F1
#
_entry.id   AF-A0A6C0T536-F1
#
_cell.length_a   1.000
_cell.length_b   1.000
_cell.length_c   1.000
_cell.angle_alpha   90.00
_cell.angle_beta   90.00
_cell.angle_gamma   90.00
#
_symmetry.space_group_name_H-M   'P 1'
#
loop_
_entity.id
_entity.type
_entity.pdbx_description
1 polymer ?
#
loop_
_entity_poly.entity_id
_entity_poly.type
_entity_poly.pdbx_seq_one_letter_code
_entity_poly.pdbx_strand_id
1 'polypeptide(L)'
;MEWIRRYVTQRSAAKREGLSNFEGVLMPSVRKLIEKNARDIYGLRVIPVDVFEFEVDDGEESYVVNLTNKTCHCGSWTLIGIPCKHAMACIVLRKLDANEFVHEAYHIERYAKTYGPKFHGMPGHKMWPTTTFAKPLPPPFRKMPGRPDKRKRKKEADEGKGGNKAATVVREYKPRKCSNCGDLGHYKKKCKNPPKPPTTKEKSKGGRPKKGSSSTQQLTTNDMPCTSSQPQTQSASCVIDQISQIK
;
A
#
# COMPACT_ATOMS: atom_id res chain seq x y z
N MET A 1 -10.77 -4.13 18.46
CA MET A 1 -9.52 -3.37 18.74
C MET A 1 -8.29 -4.26 18.95
N GLU A 2 -8.43 -5.48 19.50
CA GLU A 2 -7.27 -6.36 19.77
C GLU A 2 -6.44 -6.74 18.51
N TRP A 3 -7.10 -6.83 17.34
CA TRP A 3 -6.42 -7.11 16.07
C TRP A 3 -5.39 -6.02 15.71
N ILE A 4 -5.62 -4.75 16.05
CA ILE A 4 -4.69 -3.64 15.80
C ILE A 4 -3.42 -3.85 16.63
N ARG A 5 -3.57 -4.18 17.92
CA ARG A 5 -2.44 -4.49 18.80
C ARG A 5 -1.61 -5.65 18.25
N ARG A 6 -2.26 -6.74 17.87
CA ARG A 6 -1.59 -7.93 17.28
C ARG A 6 -0.87 -7.56 15.99
N TYR A 7 -1.52 -6.80 15.09
CA TYR A 7 -0.94 -6.32 13.85
C TYR A 7 0.31 -5.47 14.07
N VAL A 8 0.24 -4.46 14.95
CA VAL A 8 1.39 -3.58 15.24
C VAL A 8 2.53 -4.36 15.88
N THR A 9 2.21 -5.24 16.84
CA THR A 9 3.21 -6.08 17.53
C THR A 9 3.91 -7.02 16.54
N GLN A 10 3.16 -7.73 15.70
CA GLN A 10 3.70 -8.62 14.67
C GLN A 10 4.55 -7.86 13.66
N ARG A 11 4.06 -6.70 13.18
CA ARG A 11 4.80 -5.86 12.24
C ARG A 11 6.12 -5.37 12.85
N SER A 12 6.11 -4.94 14.11
CA SER A 12 7.33 -4.49 14.79
C SER A 12 8.31 -5.64 15.02
N ALA A 13 7.82 -6.84 15.35
CA ALA A 13 8.65 -8.03 15.51
C ALA A 13 9.31 -8.43 14.17
N ALA A 14 8.54 -8.51 13.08
CA ALA A 14 9.04 -8.82 11.75
C ALA A 14 10.08 -7.79 11.27
N LYS A 15 9.87 -6.50 11.56
CA LYS A 15 10.85 -5.43 11.26
C LYS A 15 12.16 -5.59 12.01
N ARG A 16 12.12 -6.06 13.26
CA ARG A 16 13.31 -6.31 14.07
C ARG A 16 14.04 -7.57 13.61
N GLU A 17 13.32 -8.64 13.31
CA GLU A 17 13.90 -9.88 12.78
C GLU A 17 14.57 -9.63 11.42
N GLY A 18 13.93 -8.87 10.54
CA GLY A 18 14.53 -8.48 9.26
C GLY A 18 15.82 -7.67 9.39
N LEU A 19 16.08 -7.04 10.54
CA LEU A 19 17.29 -6.25 10.78
C LEU A 19 18.56 -7.09 10.71
N SER A 20 18.52 -8.36 11.11
CA SER A 20 19.70 -9.24 11.04
C SER A 20 20.16 -9.52 9.61
N ASN A 21 19.26 -9.35 8.64
CA ASN A 21 19.54 -9.58 7.22
C ASN A 21 20.08 -8.33 6.51
N PHE A 22 20.17 -7.20 7.21
CA PHE A 22 20.57 -5.93 6.61
C PHE A 22 22.02 -5.61 6.97
N GLU A 23 22.87 -5.51 5.95
CA GLU A 23 24.29 -5.21 6.08
C GLU A 23 24.62 -3.78 5.57
N GLY A 24 25.56 -3.12 6.26
CA GLY A 24 26.08 -1.80 5.91
C GLY A 24 25.48 -0.64 6.71
N VAL A 25 25.64 0.59 6.20
CA VAL A 25 25.26 1.84 6.90
C VAL A 25 23.80 2.24 6.66
N LEU A 26 23.29 2.00 5.45
CA LEU A 26 21.97 2.43 5.01
C LEU A 26 21.03 1.25 4.76
N MET A 27 19.73 1.51 4.91
CA MET A 27 18.69 0.54 4.56
C MET A 27 18.75 0.08 3.09
N PRO A 28 18.54 -1.22 2.79
CA PRO A 28 18.67 -1.74 1.42
C PRO A 28 17.78 -1.06 0.38
N SER A 29 16.57 -0.64 0.77
CA SER A 29 15.67 0.12 -0.10
C SER A 29 16.24 1.46 -0.53
N VAL A 30 16.94 2.13 0.39
CA VAL A 30 17.59 3.43 0.16
C VAL A 30 18.83 3.25 -0.69
N ARG A 31 19.65 2.22 -0.42
CA ARG A 31 20.79 1.86 -1.27
C ARG A 31 20.38 1.66 -2.73
N LYS A 32 19.34 0.86 -2.96
CA LYS A 32 18.78 0.64 -4.32
C LYS A 32 18.30 1.92 -4.99
N LEU A 33 17.75 2.86 -4.20
CA LEU A 33 17.32 4.16 -4.71
C LEU A 33 18.51 5.03 -5.10
N ILE A 34 19.58 5.05 -4.29
CA ILE A 34 20.82 5.77 -4.61
C ILE A 34 21.45 5.20 -5.88
N GLU A 35 21.54 3.88 -6.00
CA GLU A 35 22.06 3.19 -7.20
C GLU A 35 21.21 3.49 -8.45
N LYS A 36 19.89 3.62 -8.28
CA LYS A 36 19.01 4.06 -9.36
C LYS A 36 19.30 5.51 -9.75
N ASN A 37 19.32 6.42 -8.77
CA ASN A 37 19.57 7.83 -9.03
C ASN A 37 20.97 8.05 -9.63
N ALA A 38 21.95 7.22 -9.29
CA ALA A 38 23.29 7.20 -9.89
C ALA A 38 23.27 6.79 -11.36
N ARG A 39 22.43 5.83 -11.74
CA ARG A 39 22.22 5.47 -13.16
C ARG A 39 21.47 6.56 -13.91
N ASP A 40 20.59 7.29 -13.25
CA ASP A 40 19.81 8.36 -13.87
C ASP A 40 20.59 9.69 -13.98
N ILE A 41 21.92 9.68 -13.74
CA ILE A 41 22.78 10.86 -13.89
C ILE A 41 23.09 11.16 -15.38
N TYR A 42 23.06 10.14 -16.24
CA TYR A 42 23.47 10.31 -17.64
C TYR A 42 22.62 11.38 -18.35
N GLY A 43 23.29 12.31 -19.03
CA GLY A 43 22.63 13.41 -19.75
C GLY A 43 22.52 14.71 -18.94
N LEU A 44 22.79 14.68 -17.63
CA LEU A 44 22.85 15.88 -16.81
C LEU A 44 24.15 16.66 -17.09
N ARG A 45 24.03 17.97 -17.31
CA ARG A 45 25.18 18.88 -17.38
C ARG A 45 25.29 19.64 -16.06
N VAL A 46 26.37 19.37 -15.32
CA VAL A 46 26.64 20.04 -14.03
C VAL A 46 27.56 21.23 -14.25
N ILE A 47 27.14 22.40 -13.80
CA ILE A 47 27.87 23.67 -13.85
C ILE A 47 28.17 24.09 -12.40
N PRO A 48 29.44 24.10 -11.96
CA PRO A 48 29.79 24.58 -10.63
C PRO A 48 29.62 26.10 -10.53
N VAL A 49 28.82 26.55 -9.57
CA VAL A 49 28.63 27.98 -9.25
C VAL A 49 29.52 28.38 -8.08
N ASP A 50 29.62 27.50 -7.07
CA ASP A 50 30.49 27.64 -5.90
C ASP A 50 31.13 26.28 -5.52
N VAL A 51 31.82 26.21 -4.37
CA VAL A 51 32.41 24.99 -3.83
C VAL A 51 31.35 23.88 -3.64
N PHE A 52 30.20 24.22 -3.05
CA PHE A 52 29.12 23.28 -2.76
C PHE A 52 27.78 23.64 -3.41
N GLU A 53 27.76 24.63 -4.31
CA GLU A 53 26.59 25.06 -5.05
C GLU A 53 26.78 24.86 -6.56
N PHE A 54 25.77 24.28 -7.20
CA PHE A 54 25.82 23.88 -8.60
C PHE A 54 24.50 24.19 -9.28
N GLU A 55 24.59 24.55 -10.55
CA GLU A 55 23.47 24.53 -11.47
C GLU A 55 23.55 23.24 -12.29
N VAL A 56 22.46 22.48 -12.32
CA VAL A 56 22.37 21.21 -13.05
C VAL A 56 21.30 21.35 -14.12
N ASP A 57 21.71 21.26 -15.37
CA ASP A 57 20.85 21.28 -16.55
C ASP A 57 20.46 19.84 -16.91
N ASP A 58 19.15 19.58 -16.90
CA ASP A 58 18.51 18.29 -17.21
C ASP A 58 17.98 18.23 -18.66
N GLY A 59 18.34 19.21 -19.50
CA GLY A 59 17.93 19.34 -20.89
C GLY A 59 16.54 19.97 -21.07
N GLU A 60 15.64 19.81 -20.10
CA GLU A 60 14.34 20.49 -20.06
C GLU A 60 14.38 21.77 -19.19
N GLU A 61 14.95 21.66 -18.00
CA GLU A 61 15.04 22.72 -16.99
C GLU A 61 16.40 22.67 -16.27
N SER A 62 16.82 23.80 -15.69
CA SER A 62 17.96 23.86 -14.79
C SER A 62 17.54 23.91 -13.32
N TYR A 63 18.31 23.21 -12.48
CA TYR A 63 18.06 23.06 -11.05
C TYR A 63 19.28 23.49 -10.25
N VAL A 64 19.06 24.31 -9.23
CA VAL A 64 20.12 24.66 -8.28
C VAL A 64 20.20 23.59 -7.19
N VAL A 65 21.41 23.09 -6.96
CA VAL A 65 21.75 22.08 -5.95
C VAL A 65 22.73 22.69 -4.97
N ASN A 66 22.44 22.56 -3.68
CA ASN A 66 23.35 22.95 -2.60
C ASN A 66 23.67 21.74 -1.72
N LEU A 67 24.92 21.28 -1.75
CA LEU A 67 25.37 20.10 -1.02
C LEU A 67 25.51 20.35 0.49
N THR A 68 25.86 21.57 0.90
CA THR A 68 26.00 21.96 2.31
C THR A 68 24.66 21.89 3.03
N ASN A 69 23.63 22.47 2.41
CA ASN A 69 22.27 22.50 2.95
C ASN A 69 21.49 21.21 2.65
N LYS A 70 22.05 20.30 1.85
CA LYS A 70 21.39 19.08 1.36
C LYS A 70 20.05 19.37 0.67
N THR A 71 20.03 20.39 -0.18
CA THR A 71 18.83 20.85 -0.90
C THR A 71 19.00 20.77 -2.41
N CYS A 72 17.89 20.57 -3.10
CA CYS A 72 17.80 20.62 -4.56
C CYS A 72 16.48 21.27 -4.95
N HIS A 73 16.51 22.16 -5.95
CA HIS A 73 15.33 22.90 -6.40
C HIS A 73 14.20 21.98 -6.92
N CYS A 74 14.50 20.76 -7.36
CA CYS A 74 13.47 19.77 -7.71
C CYS A 74 12.65 19.27 -6.51
N GLY A 75 12.96 19.69 -5.28
CA GLY A 75 12.22 19.42 -4.04
C GLY A 75 12.33 17.98 -3.50
N SER A 76 12.76 17.04 -4.33
CA SER A 76 12.84 15.61 -3.97
C SER A 76 13.77 15.35 -2.78
N TRP A 77 14.94 16.01 -2.74
CA TRP A 77 15.90 15.81 -1.66
C TRP A 77 15.40 16.39 -0.33
N THR A 78 14.84 17.60 -0.33
CA THR A 78 14.27 18.20 0.88
C THR A 78 13.09 17.39 1.43
N LEU A 79 12.24 16.83 0.55
CA LEU A 79 11.06 16.08 0.95
C LEU A 79 11.40 14.69 1.48
N ILE A 80 12.30 13.99 0.80
CA ILE A 80 12.59 12.57 1.08
C ILE A 80 13.83 12.43 1.99
N GLY A 81 14.74 13.41 2.00
CA GLY A 81 16.02 13.31 2.70
C GLY A 81 17.02 12.36 2.03
N ILE A 82 16.81 12.03 0.75
CA ILE A 82 17.69 11.19 -0.07
C ILE A 82 18.09 11.99 -1.31
N PRO A 83 19.39 12.04 -1.69
CA PRO A 83 19.85 12.76 -2.86
C PRO A 83 19.11 12.33 -4.14
N CYS A 84 18.55 13.29 -4.88
CA CYS A 84 17.95 13.08 -6.20
C CYS A 84 19.01 12.90 -7.30
N LYS A 85 18.62 12.62 -8.55
CA LYS A 85 19.57 12.48 -9.67
C LYS A 85 20.46 13.73 -9.86
N HIS A 86 19.91 14.94 -9.70
CA HIS A 86 20.65 16.20 -9.81
C HIS A 86 21.72 16.33 -8.72
N ALA A 87 21.34 16.04 -7.47
CA ALA A 87 22.25 16.02 -6.34
C ALA A 87 23.33 14.95 -6.48
N MET A 88 22.95 13.76 -6.92
CA MET A 88 23.86 12.66 -7.17
C MET A 88 24.91 13.01 -8.23
N ALA A 89 24.54 13.73 -9.29
CA ALA A 89 25.49 14.23 -10.29
C ALA A 89 26.58 15.13 -9.67
N CYS A 90 26.17 16.04 -8.77
CA CYS A 90 27.10 16.94 -8.08
C CYS A 90 28.02 16.19 -7.09
N ILE A 91 27.46 15.23 -6.35
CA ILE A 91 28.22 14.38 -5.40
C ILE A 91 29.28 13.56 -6.13
N VAL A 92 28.91 12.93 -7.25
CA VAL A 92 29.84 12.15 -8.09
C VAL A 92 30.93 13.05 -8.68
N LEU A 93 30.58 14.24 -9.17
CA LEU A 93 31.54 15.21 -9.69
C LEU A 93 32.59 15.61 -8.63
N ARG A 94 32.17 15.81 -7.38
CA ARG A 94 33.06 16.13 -6.25
C ARG A 94 33.75 14.91 -5.64
N LYS A 95 33.47 13.69 -6.14
CA LYS A 95 34.00 12.42 -5.62
C LYS A 95 33.73 12.22 -4.12
N LEU A 96 32.55 12.62 -3.68
CA LEU A 96 32.11 12.46 -2.29
C LEU A 96 31.26 11.20 -2.13
N ASP A 97 31.20 10.69 -0.90
CA ASP A 97 30.38 9.53 -0.58
C ASP A 97 28.91 9.91 -0.44
N ALA A 98 28.07 9.41 -1.36
CA ALA A 98 26.63 9.67 -1.35
C ALA A 98 25.92 9.27 -0.05
N ASN A 99 26.48 8.32 0.70
CA ASN A 99 25.90 7.85 1.96
C ASN A 99 25.85 8.95 3.04
N GLU A 100 26.79 9.90 3.04
CA GLU A 100 26.88 11.00 4.02
C GLU A 100 25.79 12.06 3.80
N PHE A 101 25.25 12.10 2.57
CA PHE A 101 24.23 13.06 2.14
C PHE A 101 22.80 12.55 2.36
N VAL A 102 22.66 11.31 2.83
CA VAL A 102 21.37 10.72 3.20
C VAL A 102 21.00 11.13 4.62
N HIS A 103 19.71 11.34 4.86
CA HIS A 103 19.20 11.65 6.19
C HIS A 103 19.35 10.47 7.16
N GLU A 104 19.78 10.76 8.40
CA GLU A 104 20.08 9.75 9.44
C GLU A 104 18.91 8.79 9.74
N ALA A 105 17.67 9.22 9.49
CA ALA A 105 16.47 8.40 9.64
C ALA A 105 16.51 7.09 8.84
N TYR A 106 17.32 7.03 7.77
CA TYR A 106 17.49 5.86 6.91
C TYR A 106 18.68 4.97 7.30
N HIS A 107 19.46 5.35 8.31
CA HIS A 107 20.59 4.55 8.79
C HIS A 107 20.09 3.30 9.51
N ILE A 108 20.82 2.20 9.34
CA ILE A 108 20.50 0.93 10.01
C ILE A 108 20.47 1.12 11.53
N GLU A 109 21.43 1.87 12.07
CA GLU A 109 21.49 2.14 13.50
C GLU A 109 20.23 2.85 14.04
N ARG A 110 19.72 3.85 13.33
CA ARG A 110 18.50 4.56 13.76
C ARG A 110 17.26 3.70 13.62
N TYR A 111 17.20 2.90 12.56
CA TYR A 111 16.14 1.91 12.42
C TYR A 111 16.19 0.87 13.56
N ALA A 112 17.38 0.37 13.91
CA ALA A 112 17.60 -0.58 15.00
C ALA A 112 17.19 0.02 16.36
N LYS A 113 17.56 1.28 16.64
CA LYS A 113 17.13 1.99 17.85
C LYS A 113 15.61 2.16 17.91
N THR A 114 14.97 2.41 16.77
CA THR A 114 13.51 2.62 16.68
C THR A 114 12.72 1.33 16.92
N TYR A 115 13.14 0.20 16.33
CA TYR A 115 12.43 -1.10 16.44
C TYR A 115 13.06 -2.06 17.46
N GLY A 116 14.12 -1.64 18.14
CA GLY A 116 14.79 -2.39 19.20
C GLY A 116 13.85 -2.75 20.36
N PRO A 117 13.06 -1.80 20.90
CA PRO A 117 12.10 -2.09 21.96
C PRO A 117 11.13 -3.22 21.60
N LYS A 118 10.86 -4.10 22.57
CA LYS A 118 10.00 -5.27 22.42
C LYS A 118 8.62 -4.98 22.99
N PHE A 119 7.58 -5.27 22.22
CA PHE A 119 6.24 -5.39 22.78
C PHE A 119 6.13 -6.71 23.52
N HIS A 120 5.69 -6.68 24.76
CA HIS A 120 5.41 -7.89 25.52
C HIS A 120 4.07 -8.49 25.11
N GLY A 121 3.98 -9.82 25.23
CA GLY A 121 2.72 -10.52 25.12
C GLY A 121 1.74 -9.98 26.16
N MET A 122 0.49 -9.79 25.75
CA MET A 122 -0.60 -9.37 26.63
C MET A 122 -1.66 -10.45 26.60
N PRO A 123 -2.21 -10.85 27.77
CA PRO A 123 -3.26 -11.85 27.83
C PRO A 123 -4.52 -11.37 27.10
N GLY A 124 -5.48 -12.27 26.85
CA GLY A 124 -6.73 -11.91 26.19
C GLY A 124 -7.60 -10.99 27.06
N HIS A 125 -8.52 -10.25 26.43
CA HIS A 125 -9.35 -9.24 27.11
C HIS A 125 -10.11 -9.74 28.34
N LYS A 126 -10.48 -11.02 28.39
CA LYS A 126 -11.18 -11.63 29.54
C LYS A 126 -10.31 -11.71 30.80
N MET A 127 -8.99 -11.70 30.64
CA MET A 127 -8.02 -11.81 31.72
C MET A 127 -7.47 -10.44 32.14
N TRP A 128 -7.95 -9.35 31.52
CA TRP A 128 -7.49 -8.02 31.88
C TRP A 128 -8.08 -7.60 33.24
N PRO A 129 -7.29 -6.96 34.11
CA PRO A 129 -7.80 -6.48 35.39
C PRO A 129 -8.91 -5.45 35.16
N THR A 130 -9.96 -5.53 35.97
CA THR A 130 -11.03 -4.53 35.94
C THR A 130 -10.49 -3.22 36.48
N THR A 131 -10.45 -2.21 35.62
CA THR A 131 -10.04 -0.86 35.97
C THR A 131 -11.04 -0.22 36.95
N THR A 132 -10.52 0.44 38.01
CA THR A 132 -11.29 1.25 38.98
C THR A 132 -11.64 2.65 38.46
N PHE A 133 -11.02 3.11 37.37
CA PHE A 133 -11.32 4.39 36.75
C PHE A 133 -12.74 4.44 36.19
N ALA A 134 -13.31 5.65 36.18
CA ALA A 134 -14.62 5.91 35.59
C ALA A 134 -14.64 5.50 34.10
N LYS A 135 -15.74 4.87 33.68
CA LYS A 135 -15.93 4.49 32.28
C LYS A 135 -15.96 5.76 31.42
N PRO A 136 -15.31 5.77 30.24
CA PRO A 136 -15.35 6.93 29.36
C PRO A 136 -16.80 7.21 28.96
N LEU A 137 -17.19 8.48 29.03
CA LEU A 137 -18.50 8.92 28.52
C LEU A 137 -18.56 8.67 27.01
N PRO A 138 -19.74 8.31 26.47
CA PRO A 138 -19.89 8.19 25.03
C PRO A 138 -19.54 9.54 24.37
N PRO A 139 -18.92 9.53 23.18
CA PRO A 139 -18.71 10.77 22.43
C PRO A 139 -20.04 11.51 22.27
N PRO A 140 -20.06 12.84 22.42
CA PRO A 140 -21.29 13.60 22.25
C PRO A 140 -21.83 13.37 20.84
N PHE A 141 -23.12 13.05 20.75
CA PHE A 141 -23.77 12.81 19.48
C PHE A 141 -23.74 14.08 18.62
N ARG A 142 -23.04 14.03 17.48
CA ARG A 142 -23.03 15.12 16.48
C ARG A 142 -23.85 14.68 15.28
N LYS A 143 -24.91 15.44 14.96
CA LYS A 143 -25.56 15.36 13.64
C LYS A 143 -24.60 15.95 12.62
N MET A 144 -23.97 15.09 11.81
CA MET A 144 -23.18 15.56 10.67
C MET A 144 -24.09 16.38 9.75
N PRO A 145 -23.59 17.46 9.12
CA PRO A 145 -24.33 18.17 8.09
C PRO A 145 -24.77 17.14 7.05
N GLY A 146 -26.09 17.00 6.87
CA GLY A 146 -26.64 16.15 5.83
C GLY A 146 -26.16 16.62 4.46
N ARG A 147 -26.22 15.74 3.46
CA ARG A 147 -25.95 16.12 2.06
C ARG A 147 -26.74 17.40 1.73
N PRO A 148 -26.09 18.47 1.25
CA PRO A 148 -26.79 19.68 0.84
C PRO A 148 -27.89 19.31 -0.15
N ASP A 149 -29.10 19.81 0.09
CA ASP A 149 -30.20 19.65 -0.85
C ASP A 149 -29.74 20.18 -2.23
N LYS A 150 -29.95 19.40 -3.29
CA LYS A 150 -29.63 19.82 -4.67
C LYS A 150 -30.28 21.16 -5.01
N ARG A 151 -31.41 21.49 -4.38
CA ARG A 151 -32.11 22.76 -4.55
C ARG A 151 -31.39 23.96 -3.89
N LYS A 152 -30.52 23.73 -2.90
CA LYS A 152 -29.76 24.77 -2.18
C LYS A 152 -28.35 25.02 -2.74
N ARG A 153 -27.90 24.26 -3.74
CA ARG A 153 -26.67 24.56 -4.49
C ARG A 153 -26.94 25.78 -5.37
N LYS A 154 -26.14 26.85 -5.22
CA LYS A 154 -26.06 27.91 -6.24
C LYS A 154 -25.49 27.28 -7.51
N LYS A 155 -26.30 27.21 -8.55
CA LYS A 155 -25.89 26.79 -9.89
C LYS A 155 -25.10 27.92 -10.56
N GLU A 156 -24.02 27.59 -11.26
CA GLU A 156 -23.32 28.54 -12.12
C GLU A 156 -24.20 28.93 -13.31
N ALA A 157 -23.90 30.05 -13.99
CA ALA A 157 -24.77 30.62 -15.02
C ALA A 157 -25.04 29.66 -16.21
N ASP A 158 -24.11 28.74 -16.47
CA ASP A 158 -24.21 27.71 -17.53
C ASP A 158 -24.92 26.42 -17.05
N GLU A 159 -25.04 26.21 -15.73
CA GLU A 159 -25.87 25.15 -15.17
C GLU A 159 -27.35 25.58 -15.25
N GLY A 160 -27.98 25.38 -16.41
CA GLY A 160 -29.34 25.84 -16.72
C GLY A 160 -30.37 25.70 -15.57
N LYS A 161 -31.23 26.72 -15.43
CA LYS A 161 -32.44 26.71 -14.61
C LYS A 161 -33.51 25.80 -15.24
N GLY A 162 -33.23 24.51 -15.31
CA GLY A 162 -34.14 23.51 -15.88
C GLY A 162 -34.31 22.36 -14.92
N GLY A 163 -35.51 22.16 -14.39
CA GLY A 163 -35.91 20.85 -13.89
C GLY A 163 -35.78 19.84 -15.02
N ASN A 164 -35.02 18.77 -14.79
CA ASN A 164 -35.00 17.49 -15.49
C ASN A 164 -35.75 17.44 -16.86
N LYS A 165 -35.26 18.15 -17.87
CA LYS A 165 -35.75 17.99 -19.26
C LYS A 165 -34.64 18.00 -20.31
N ALA A 166 -33.37 18.09 -19.91
CA ALA A 166 -32.24 17.90 -20.80
C ALA A 166 -31.50 16.62 -20.37
N ALA A 167 -31.39 15.67 -21.30
CA ALA A 167 -30.75 14.36 -21.19
C ALA A 167 -31.55 13.19 -20.59
N THR A 168 -32.89 13.18 -20.72
CA THR A 168 -33.51 11.87 -21.02
C THR A 168 -33.18 11.60 -22.47
N VAL A 169 -32.18 10.77 -22.73
CA VAL A 169 -32.02 10.15 -24.04
C VAL A 169 -33.31 9.38 -24.29
N VAL A 170 -34.26 9.97 -25.02
CA VAL A 170 -35.46 9.28 -25.47
C VAL A 170 -34.97 8.27 -26.50
N ARG A 171 -34.60 7.09 -26.00
CA ARG A 171 -34.31 5.96 -26.87
C ARG A 171 -35.61 5.67 -27.60
N GLU A 172 -35.62 5.81 -28.92
CA GLU A 172 -36.76 5.39 -29.74
C GLU A 172 -37.20 3.99 -29.29
N TYR A 173 -38.48 3.85 -28.98
CA TYR A 173 -39.03 2.57 -28.55
C TYR A 173 -38.91 1.59 -29.71
N LYS A 174 -37.93 0.69 -29.62
CA LYS A 174 -37.78 -0.42 -30.55
C LYS A 174 -38.56 -1.60 -29.99
N PRO A 175 -39.73 -1.97 -30.55
CA PRO A 175 -40.49 -3.10 -30.04
C PRO A 175 -39.62 -4.37 -30.07
N ARG A 176 -39.75 -5.19 -29.04
CA ARG A 176 -38.98 -6.44 -28.95
C ARG A 176 -39.50 -7.43 -30.01
N LYS A 177 -38.57 -8.13 -30.67
CA LYS A 177 -38.87 -9.24 -31.59
C LYS A 177 -39.12 -10.51 -30.78
N CYS A 178 -40.19 -11.23 -31.11
CA CYS A 178 -40.48 -12.53 -30.52
C CYS A 178 -39.39 -13.52 -30.94
N SER A 179 -38.77 -14.20 -29.98
CA SER A 179 -37.72 -15.20 -30.25
C SER A 179 -38.23 -16.50 -30.88
N ASN A 180 -39.55 -16.66 -31.02
CA ASN A 180 -40.18 -17.83 -31.64
C ASN A 180 -40.50 -17.59 -33.13
N CYS A 181 -41.22 -16.52 -33.45
CA CYS A 181 -41.66 -16.23 -34.82
C CYS A 181 -40.86 -15.11 -35.52
N GLY A 182 -40.20 -14.24 -34.76
CA GLY A 182 -39.44 -13.09 -35.26
C GLY A 182 -40.23 -11.76 -35.28
N ASP A 183 -41.56 -11.82 -35.10
CA ASP A 183 -42.44 -10.65 -35.23
C ASP A 183 -42.34 -9.70 -34.03
N LEU A 184 -42.66 -8.43 -34.26
CA LEU A 184 -42.59 -7.37 -33.25
C LEU A 184 -43.88 -7.31 -32.41
N GLY A 185 -43.76 -6.92 -31.14
CA GLY A 185 -44.91 -6.51 -30.30
C GLY A 185 -45.46 -7.57 -29.34
N HIS A 186 -44.93 -8.80 -29.32
CA HIS A 186 -45.32 -9.82 -28.34
C HIS A 186 -44.14 -10.67 -27.84
N TYR A 187 -44.33 -11.31 -26.68
CA TYR A 187 -43.34 -12.18 -26.05
C TYR A 187 -43.56 -13.64 -26.47
N LYS A 188 -42.49 -14.48 -26.49
CA LYS A 188 -42.56 -15.92 -26.80
C LYS A 188 -43.68 -16.65 -26.03
N LYS A 189 -43.88 -16.30 -24.75
CA LYS A 189 -44.91 -16.89 -23.88
C LYS A 189 -46.36 -16.60 -24.32
N LYS A 190 -46.58 -15.51 -25.06
CA LYS A 190 -47.89 -15.10 -25.59
C LYS A 190 -47.94 -15.23 -27.12
N CYS A 191 -46.97 -15.93 -27.72
CA CYS A 191 -46.90 -16.15 -29.16
C CYS A 191 -47.90 -17.24 -29.54
N LYS A 192 -48.79 -16.93 -30.48
CA LYS A 192 -49.79 -17.88 -31.02
C LYS A 192 -49.28 -18.63 -32.25
N ASN A 193 -48.10 -18.26 -32.77
CA ASN A 193 -47.49 -18.85 -33.95
C ASN A 193 -46.70 -20.13 -33.58
N PRO A 194 -46.70 -21.16 -34.44
CA PRO A 194 -45.97 -22.40 -34.18
C PRO A 194 -44.47 -22.16 -34.04
N PRO A 195 -43.76 -22.97 -33.25
CA PRO A 195 -42.33 -22.80 -33.02
C PRO A 195 -41.52 -23.04 -34.30
N LYS A 196 -40.72 -22.03 -34.70
CA LYS A 196 -39.74 -22.19 -35.80
C LYS A 196 -38.49 -22.93 -35.27
N PRO A 197 -37.84 -23.78 -36.09
CA PRO A 197 -36.62 -24.47 -35.68
C PRO A 197 -35.49 -23.47 -35.35
N PRO A 198 -34.61 -23.79 -34.39
CA PRO A 198 -33.61 -22.86 -33.88
C PRO A 198 -32.58 -22.52 -34.97
N THR A 199 -32.50 -21.25 -35.37
CA THR A 199 -31.38 -20.74 -36.16
C THR A 199 -30.18 -20.48 -35.26
N THR A 200 -29.04 -21.08 -35.59
CA THR A 200 -27.75 -20.91 -34.91
C THR A 200 -27.30 -19.46 -35.01
N LYS A 201 -27.41 -18.71 -33.90
CA LYS A 201 -26.76 -17.40 -33.77
C LYS A 201 -25.43 -17.57 -33.04
N GLU A 202 -24.34 -17.20 -33.71
CA GLU A 202 -23.01 -17.15 -33.11
C GLU A 202 -22.99 -16.23 -31.89
N LYS A 203 -22.36 -16.68 -30.81
CA LYS A 203 -22.24 -15.92 -29.56
C LYS A 203 -21.23 -14.78 -29.76
N SER A 204 -21.64 -13.54 -29.48
CA SER A 204 -20.72 -12.39 -29.48
C SER A 204 -19.68 -12.54 -28.36
N LYS A 205 -18.41 -12.37 -28.71
CA LYS A 205 -17.27 -12.34 -27.77
C LYS A 205 -17.28 -11.00 -27.02
N GLY A 206 -18.06 -10.89 -25.94
CA GLY A 206 -18.09 -9.66 -25.15
C GLY A 206 -18.82 -9.82 -23.83
N GLY A 207 -18.15 -10.37 -22.82
CA GLY A 207 -18.69 -10.46 -21.47
C GLY A 207 -17.62 -10.78 -20.42
N ARG A 208 -17.65 -10.03 -19.30
CA ARG A 208 -16.80 -10.13 -18.11
C ARG A 208 -16.77 -11.58 -17.55
N PRO A 209 -15.60 -12.14 -17.18
CA PRO A 209 -15.53 -13.51 -16.67
C PRO A 209 -16.31 -13.65 -15.36
N LYS A 210 -17.14 -14.70 -15.24
CA LYS A 210 -17.73 -15.12 -13.96
C LYS A 210 -16.68 -15.87 -13.14
N LYS A 211 -16.43 -15.41 -11.92
CA LYS A 211 -15.61 -16.10 -10.92
C LYS A 211 -16.40 -17.33 -10.44
N GLY A 212 -15.93 -18.53 -10.80
CA GLY A 212 -16.54 -19.78 -10.36
C GLY A 212 -16.29 -20.04 -8.88
N SER A 213 -17.36 -20.33 -8.15
CA SER A 213 -17.32 -21.00 -6.85
C SER A 213 -17.13 -22.50 -7.10
N SER A 214 -15.98 -23.06 -6.72
CA SER A 214 -15.80 -24.52 -6.66
C SER A 214 -15.97 -24.98 -5.22
N SER A 215 -16.97 -25.82 -5.04
CA SER A 215 -17.37 -26.48 -3.81
C SER A 215 -16.34 -27.47 -3.30
N THR A 216 -16.33 -27.58 -1.97
CA THR A 216 -15.91 -28.68 -1.11
C THR A 216 -16.05 -30.08 -1.74
N GLN A 217 -14.98 -30.87 -1.66
CA GLN A 217 -15.07 -32.33 -1.59
C GLN A 217 -14.28 -32.81 -0.38
N GLN A 218 -14.95 -33.64 0.43
CA GLN A 218 -14.48 -34.30 1.63
C GLN A 218 -13.48 -35.41 1.28
N LEU A 219 -12.45 -35.60 2.09
CA LEU A 219 -11.67 -36.83 2.12
C LEU A 219 -11.86 -37.51 3.48
N THR A 220 -12.24 -38.78 3.42
CA THR A 220 -12.64 -39.64 4.52
C THR A 220 -11.46 -40.09 5.38
N THR A 221 -11.74 -40.19 6.68
CA THR A 221 -10.95 -40.80 7.75
C THR A 221 -10.77 -42.30 7.57
N ASN A 222 -9.64 -42.85 8.00
CA ASN A 222 -9.53 -44.17 8.63
C ASN A 222 -8.36 -44.15 9.64
N ASP A 223 -8.69 -44.42 10.91
CA ASP A 223 -7.81 -44.75 12.05
C ASP A 223 -7.00 -46.05 11.78
N MET A 224 -5.86 -46.44 12.38
CA MET A 224 -5.36 -46.57 13.77
C MET A 224 -4.02 -47.41 13.67
N PRO A 225 -3.23 -47.76 14.72
CA PRO A 225 -2.90 -47.16 16.02
C PRO A 225 -1.46 -46.66 16.20
N CYS A 226 -1.32 -45.95 17.31
CA CYS A 226 -0.13 -45.47 18.00
C CYS A 226 0.55 -46.56 18.84
N THR A 227 1.89 -46.61 18.85
CA THR A 227 2.67 -47.24 19.94
C THR A 227 3.89 -46.37 20.29
N SER A 228 4.08 -46.23 21.60
CA SER A 228 5.01 -45.40 22.36
C SER A 228 6.50 -45.64 22.13
N SER A 229 7.30 -44.57 22.23
CA SER A 229 8.57 -44.59 22.99
C SER A 229 9.06 -43.17 23.31
N GLN A 230 9.32 -42.90 24.60
CA GLN A 230 10.18 -41.80 25.06
C GLN A 230 11.66 -42.15 24.76
N PRO A 231 12.61 -41.20 24.86
CA PRO A 231 13.26 -40.97 26.15
C PRO A 231 13.68 -39.51 26.46
N GLN A 232 13.58 -39.19 27.75
CA GLN A 232 14.53 -38.53 28.66
C GLN A 232 15.14 -37.15 28.37
N THR A 233 14.81 -36.27 29.31
CA THR A 233 15.53 -35.11 29.86
C THR A 233 17.05 -35.28 29.98
N GLN A 234 17.82 -34.26 29.55
CA GLN A 234 19.03 -33.83 30.25
C GLN A 234 19.16 -32.30 30.25
N SER A 235 19.70 -31.84 31.36
CA SER A 235 19.77 -30.50 31.93
C SER A 235 20.70 -29.52 31.20
N ALA A 236 20.29 -28.25 31.24
CA ALA A 236 21.16 -27.11 31.01
C ALA A 236 22.14 -26.92 32.18
N SER A 237 23.42 -26.72 31.89
CA SER A 237 24.36 -26.06 32.79
C SER A 237 24.84 -24.75 32.15
N CYS A 238 24.60 -23.68 32.89
CA CYS A 238 25.04 -22.31 32.63
C CYS A 238 26.50 -22.20 33.09
N VAL A 239 27.38 -21.64 32.26
CA VAL A 239 28.72 -21.21 32.68
C VAL A 239 28.90 -19.76 32.22
N ILE A 240 28.58 -18.82 33.11
CA ILE A 240 29.10 -17.46 33.11
C ILE A 240 29.35 -17.10 34.56
N ASP A 241 30.61 -17.05 34.98
CA ASP A 241 31.13 -16.02 35.87
C ASP A 241 32.64 -16.19 36.05
N GLN A 242 33.40 -15.14 35.70
CA GLN A 242 34.60 -14.63 36.37
C GLN A 242 35.43 -13.77 35.41
N ILE A 243 35.12 -12.47 35.32
CA ILE A 243 36.15 -11.44 35.19
C ILE A 243 35.72 -10.26 36.07
N SER A 244 36.20 -10.27 37.31
CA SER A 244 36.33 -9.07 38.12
C SER A 244 37.76 -9.01 38.63
N GLN A 245 38.38 -7.85 38.44
CA GLN A 245 39.64 -7.39 39.01
C GLN A 245 40.91 -7.92 38.32
N ILE A 246 41.66 -6.99 37.72
CA ILE A 246 43.08 -6.75 37.99
C ILE A 246 43.42 -5.35 37.43
N LYS A 247 43.91 -4.48 38.33
CA LYS A 247 44.82 -3.38 38.04
C LYS A 247 46.16 -3.96 37.62
#